data_AF-A0A5B8C682-F1
#
_entry.id   AF-A0A5B8C682-F1
#
_cell.length_a   1.000
_cell.length_b   1.000
_cell.length_c   1.000
_cell.angle_alpha   90.00
_cell.angle_beta   90.00
_cell.angle_gamma   90.00
#
_symmetry.space_group_name_H-M   'P 1'
#
loop_
_entity.id
_entity.type
_entity.pdbx_description
1 polymer ?
#
loop_
_entity_poly.entity_id
_entity_poly.type
_entity_poly.pdbx_seq_one_letter_code
_entity_poly.pdbx_strand_id
1 'polypeptide(L)'
;MSEASKGGELGRRDKRRRGEVAKYDPAALGPAKKGSVGQFFAPVAGFGVTISSMFRPTVTEQYPFEKVPTQPRYHGRHQLNRYADGLEKCIGCELCAWACPADAIYVEAGDNTTDAQYSPGERYGRVYQINYLRCIFCGLCIEACPTRALTMTNEYELTGPTREGLIFEKQDLLAPMLEGMLAAPHPMVEGTDDDDYYRNEVTGPTRDQLDWVRERRPHDPTLSTARTAGMAQEGAK
;
A
#
# COMPACT_ATOMS: atom_id res chain seq x y z
N MET A 1 -26.97 -48.55 26.65
CA MET A 1 -27.48 -47.27 27.18
C MET A 1 -26.83 -46.19 26.32
N SER A 2 -27.41 -45.86 25.15
CA SER A 2 -28.49 -44.86 24.95
C SER A 2 -27.97 -43.47 25.35
N GLU A 3 -27.50 -42.69 24.36
CA GLU A 3 -28.16 -41.46 23.81
C GLU A 3 -27.72 -40.19 24.58
N ALA A 4 -27.51 -38.99 24.02
CA ALA A 4 -27.74 -38.46 22.69
C ALA A 4 -26.74 -37.32 22.40
N SER A 5 -26.18 -37.33 21.19
CA SER A 5 -25.62 -36.16 20.52
C SER A 5 -26.76 -35.19 20.16
N LYS A 6 -26.66 -33.92 20.55
CA LYS A 6 -27.47 -32.83 19.99
C LYS A 6 -26.55 -31.85 19.28
N GLY A 7 -26.10 -32.25 18.09
CA GLY A 7 -25.67 -31.30 17.08
C GLY A 7 -26.89 -30.54 16.57
N GLY A 8 -26.97 -29.24 16.86
CA GLY A 8 -27.96 -28.35 16.26
C GLY A 8 -27.66 -28.17 14.78
N GLU A 9 -28.65 -28.51 13.95
CA GLU A 9 -28.60 -28.47 12.48
C GLU A 9 -28.36 -27.05 11.93
N LEU A 10 -27.10 -26.65 11.78
CA LEU A 10 -26.70 -25.61 10.82
C LEU A 10 -26.55 -26.28 9.44
N GLY A 11 -27.64 -26.36 8.69
CA GLY A 11 -27.54 -26.96 7.36
C GLY A 11 -28.83 -27.20 6.60
N ARG A 12 -29.79 -26.27 6.61
CA ARG A 12 -30.86 -26.32 5.59
C ARG A 12 -30.23 -25.92 4.24
N ARG A 13 -29.73 -26.93 3.49
CA ARG A 13 -29.23 -26.76 2.12
C ARG A 13 -30.31 -26.12 1.27
N ASP A 14 -30.10 -24.83 1.00
CA ASP A 14 -30.93 -24.03 0.12
C ASP A 14 -30.78 -24.56 -1.31
N LYS A 15 -31.82 -25.20 -1.85
CA LYS A 15 -31.85 -25.79 -3.21
C LYS A 15 -31.99 -24.71 -4.30
N ARG A 16 -31.38 -23.53 -4.13
CA ARG A 16 -31.42 -22.47 -5.14
C ARG A 16 -30.42 -22.76 -6.25
N ARG A 17 -30.89 -22.71 -7.51
CA ARG A 17 -30.04 -22.86 -8.69
C ARG A 17 -29.04 -21.70 -8.74
N ARG A 18 -27.79 -22.00 -9.11
CA ARG A 18 -26.73 -21.01 -9.28
C ARG A 18 -27.21 -19.93 -10.28
N GLY A 19 -27.37 -18.69 -9.83
CA GLY A 19 -27.82 -17.56 -10.65
C GLY A 19 -29.23 -17.04 -10.35
N GLU A 20 -29.99 -17.65 -9.43
CA GLU A 20 -31.29 -17.11 -9.02
C GLU A 20 -31.10 -16.10 -7.88
N VAL A 21 -31.15 -14.81 -8.20
CA VAL A 21 -31.13 -13.74 -7.19
C VAL A 21 -32.45 -13.81 -6.42
N ALA A 22 -32.40 -13.95 -5.09
CA ALA A 22 -33.59 -13.97 -4.27
C ALA A 22 -34.42 -12.71 -4.55
N LYS A 23 -35.72 -12.88 -4.88
CA LYS A 23 -36.62 -11.75 -5.10
C LYS A 23 -36.60 -10.86 -3.86
N TYR A 24 -36.47 -9.55 -4.06
CA TYR A 24 -36.52 -8.55 -3.00
C TYR A 24 -37.84 -8.70 -2.22
N ASP A 25 -37.74 -9.15 -0.98
CA ASP A 25 -38.86 -9.23 -0.04
C ASP A 25 -38.77 -8.05 0.94
N PRO A 26 -39.56 -6.98 0.75
CA PRO A 26 -39.56 -5.85 1.65
C PRO A 26 -40.01 -6.22 3.08
N ALA A 27 -40.73 -7.33 3.26
CA ALA A 27 -41.13 -7.81 4.58
C ALA A 27 -39.97 -8.47 5.35
N ALA A 28 -38.93 -8.94 4.66
CA ALA A 28 -37.72 -9.49 5.27
C ALA A 28 -36.79 -8.42 5.85
N LEU A 29 -36.97 -7.15 5.44
CA LEU A 29 -36.24 -5.99 5.95
C LEU A 29 -36.89 -5.38 7.20
N GLY A 30 -38.12 -5.80 7.53
CA GLY A 30 -38.84 -5.34 8.70
C GLY A 30 -38.44 -6.13 9.97
N PRO A 31 -38.48 -5.49 11.15
CA PRO A 31 -38.31 -6.23 12.39
C PRO A 31 -39.40 -7.29 12.51
N ALA A 32 -39.03 -8.52 12.89
CA ALA A 32 -39.97 -9.61 13.10
C ALA A 32 -41.12 -9.16 14.02
N LYS A 33 -42.37 -9.45 13.63
CA LYS A 33 -43.56 -9.08 14.42
C LYS A 33 -43.44 -9.69 15.81
N LYS A 34 -43.33 -8.85 16.84
CA LYS A 34 -43.29 -9.29 18.24
C LYS A 34 -44.68 -9.84 18.61
N GLY A 35 -44.72 -10.95 19.36
CA GLY A 35 -45.99 -11.47 19.90
C GLY A 35 -46.65 -10.49 20.89
N SER A 36 -47.89 -10.77 21.29
CA SER A 36 -48.70 -9.89 22.15
C SER A 36 -48.00 -9.44 23.45
N VAL A 37 -47.28 -10.36 24.11
CA VAL A 37 -46.48 -10.07 25.31
C VAL A 37 -45.27 -9.17 25.00
N GLY A 38 -44.62 -9.40 23.86
CA GLY A 38 -43.48 -8.58 23.42
C GLY A 38 -43.87 -7.17 22.97
N GLN A 39 -45.12 -6.97 22.55
CA GLN A 39 -45.67 -5.66 22.19
C GLN A 39 -46.07 -4.83 23.42
N PHE A 40 -46.53 -5.50 24.49
CA PHE A 40 -46.86 -4.86 25.76
C PHE A 40 -45.61 -4.29 26.48
N PHE A 41 -44.51 -5.05 26.53
CA PHE A 41 -43.25 -4.58 27.12
C PHE A 41 -42.35 -3.80 26.14
N ALA A 42 -42.79 -3.60 24.89
CA ALA A 42 -41.99 -2.92 23.87
C ALA A 42 -41.49 -1.51 24.28
N PRO A 43 -42.29 -0.66 24.97
CA PRO A 43 -41.84 0.68 25.37
C PRO A 43 -40.67 0.68 26.37
N VAL A 44 -40.52 -0.39 27.16
CA VAL A 44 -39.51 -0.48 28.23
C VAL A 44 -38.39 -1.48 27.94
N ALA A 45 -38.55 -2.37 26.96
CA ALA A 45 -37.56 -3.39 26.60
C ALA A 45 -36.20 -2.80 26.20
N GLY A 46 -36.16 -1.57 25.65
CA GLY A 46 -34.92 -0.88 25.31
C GLY A 46 -34.02 -0.60 26.52
N PHE A 47 -34.61 -0.24 27.67
CA PHE A 47 -33.85 0.01 28.90
C PHE A 47 -33.12 -1.24 29.39
N GLY A 48 -33.69 -2.43 29.20
CA GLY A 48 -33.02 -3.69 29.54
C GLY A 48 -31.75 -3.94 28.71
N VAL A 49 -31.77 -3.58 27.42
CA VAL A 49 -30.58 -3.65 26.55
C VAL A 49 -29.54 -2.64 27.01
N THR A 50 -29.94 -1.40 27.31
CA THR A 50 -29.04 -0.35 27.80
C THR A 50 -28.37 -0.73 29.11
N ILE A 51 -29.16 -1.19 30.11
CA ILE A 51 -28.63 -1.65 31.40
C ILE A 51 -27.68 -2.83 31.19
N SER A 52 -28.06 -3.82 30.36
CA SER A 52 -27.19 -4.96 30.05
C SER A 52 -25.87 -4.54 29.38
N SER A 53 -25.90 -3.54 28.49
CA SER A 53 -24.71 -3.06 27.80
C SER A 53 -23.79 -2.22 28.70
N MET A 54 -24.32 -1.52 29.71
CA MET A 54 -23.52 -0.73 30.67
C MET A 54 -22.53 -1.61 31.46
N PHE A 55 -22.87 -2.88 31.70
CA PHE A 55 -22.00 -3.83 32.40
C PHE A 55 -21.14 -4.69 31.46
N ARG A 56 -21.21 -4.50 30.14
CA ARG A 56 -20.32 -5.19 29.19
C ARG A 56 -18.97 -4.47 29.11
N PRO A 57 -17.86 -5.19 28.84
CA PRO A 57 -16.59 -4.56 28.52
C PRO A 57 -16.73 -3.61 27.32
N THR A 58 -16.11 -2.43 27.41
CA THR A 58 -16.09 -1.45 26.33
C THR A 58 -15.28 -1.99 25.15
N VAL A 59 -15.91 -2.07 23.97
CA VAL A 59 -15.21 -2.37 22.71
C VAL A 59 -14.66 -1.05 22.17
N THR A 60 -13.40 -0.74 22.49
CA THR A 60 -12.69 0.45 22.04
C THR A 60 -11.23 0.14 21.75
N GLU A 61 -10.62 0.95 20.89
CA GLU A 61 -9.18 0.95 20.63
C GLU A 61 -8.55 2.17 21.31
N GLN A 62 -7.34 2.04 21.85
CA GLN A 62 -6.64 3.11 22.57
C GLN A 62 -5.64 3.85 21.67
N TYR A 63 -6.10 4.35 20.52
CA TYR A 63 -5.28 5.17 19.64
C TYR A 63 -4.92 6.51 20.31
N PRO A 64 -3.66 7.00 20.24
CA PRO A 64 -2.53 6.52 19.42
C PRO A 64 -1.58 5.54 20.13
N PHE A 65 -1.85 5.15 21.38
CA PHE A 65 -0.94 4.31 22.18
C PHE A 65 -0.94 2.84 21.72
N GLU A 66 -2.10 2.33 21.31
CA GLU A 66 -2.28 0.99 20.75
C GLU A 66 -2.82 1.13 19.32
N LYS A 67 -1.93 1.00 18.33
CA LYS A 67 -2.32 1.05 16.91
C LYS A 67 -2.77 -0.33 16.44
N VAL A 68 -3.98 -0.40 15.89
CA VAL A 68 -4.45 -1.61 15.20
C VAL A 68 -3.88 -1.65 13.79
N PRO A 69 -3.30 -2.78 13.36
CA PRO A 69 -2.78 -2.91 12.00
C PRO A 69 -3.92 -2.81 10.99
N THR A 70 -3.73 -1.97 9.98
CA THR A 70 -4.64 -1.89 8.83
C THR A 70 -4.55 -3.16 8.00
N GLN A 71 -5.57 -3.41 7.16
CA GLN A 71 -5.60 -4.60 6.31
C GLN A 71 -4.44 -4.59 5.28
N PRO A 72 -3.93 -5.76 4.84
CA PRO A 72 -2.76 -5.82 3.94
C PRO A 72 -2.90 -5.08 2.59
N ARG A 73 -4.14 -4.83 2.13
CA ARG A 73 -4.44 -4.09 0.88
C ARG A 73 -5.07 -2.73 1.15
N TYR A 74 -4.75 -2.12 2.29
CA TYR A 74 -5.22 -0.78 2.62
C TYR A 74 -4.65 0.26 1.65
N HIS A 75 -5.45 1.28 1.35
CA HIS A 75 -5.08 2.38 0.45
C HIS A 75 -4.60 3.58 1.28
N GLY A 76 -3.35 3.54 1.75
CA GLY A 76 -2.75 4.63 2.53
C GLY A 76 -1.82 5.53 1.71
N ARG A 77 -0.75 6.03 2.35
CA ARG A 77 0.25 6.92 1.75
C ARG A 77 0.89 6.29 0.52
N HIS A 78 1.06 7.08 -0.53
CA HIS A 78 1.77 6.66 -1.74
C HIS A 78 3.28 6.59 -1.48
N GLN A 79 3.94 5.63 -2.12
CA GLN A 79 5.39 5.44 -2.06
C GLN A 79 5.94 5.09 -3.44
N LEU A 80 7.03 5.76 -3.83
CA LEU A 80 7.82 5.48 -5.03
C LEU A 80 8.96 4.52 -4.69
N ASN A 81 8.90 3.32 -5.24
CA ASN A 81 9.85 2.26 -4.93
C ASN A 81 11.13 2.32 -5.77
N ARG A 82 12.14 1.60 -5.27
CA ARG A 82 13.45 1.42 -5.88
C ARG A 82 13.66 -0.04 -6.27
N TYR A 83 14.58 -0.28 -7.19
CA TYR A 83 15.16 -1.59 -7.46
C TYR A 83 16.17 -1.97 -6.36
N ALA A 84 16.62 -3.21 -6.38
CA ALA A 84 17.52 -3.75 -5.36
C ALA A 84 18.92 -3.12 -5.38
N ASP A 85 19.36 -2.58 -6.53
CA ASP A 85 20.58 -1.80 -6.64
C ASP A 85 20.43 -0.36 -6.13
N GLY A 86 19.19 0.15 -6.07
CA GLY A 86 18.83 1.47 -5.53
C GLY A 86 18.38 2.48 -6.59
N LEU A 87 18.43 2.10 -7.89
CA LEU A 87 17.77 2.86 -8.95
C LEU A 87 16.27 2.98 -8.68
N GLU A 88 15.69 4.09 -9.09
CA GLU A 88 14.25 4.33 -8.96
C GLU A 88 13.47 3.51 -9.99
N LYS A 89 12.28 3.03 -9.61
CA LYS A 89 11.38 2.34 -10.55
C LYS A 89 10.64 3.28 -11.49
N CYS A 90 10.52 4.55 -11.13
CA CYS A 90 9.72 5.52 -11.87
C CYS A 90 10.46 6.05 -13.10
N ILE A 91 9.96 5.72 -14.28
CA ILE A 91 10.51 6.18 -15.57
C ILE A 91 9.90 7.49 -16.08
N GLY A 92 9.02 8.14 -15.29
CA GLY A 92 8.39 9.40 -15.69
C GLY A 92 7.43 9.28 -16.89
N CYS A 93 6.75 8.14 -17.06
CA CYS A 93 5.81 7.91 -18.18
C CYS A 93 4.46 8.66 -18.09
N GLU A 94 4.20 9.36 -16.98
CA GLU A 94 2.99 10.19 -16.74
C GLU A 94 1.64 9.44 -16.73
N LEU A 95 1.61 8.12 -16.97
CA LEU A 95 0.37 7.31 -16.99
C LEU A 95 -0.43 7.37 -15.68
N CYS A 96 0.26 7.46 -14.54
CA CYS A 96 -0.38 7.58 -13.23
C CYS A 96 -1.10 8.93 -13.04
N ALA A 97 -0.57 10.01 -13.61
CA ALA A 97 -1.22 11.31 -13.61
C ALA A 97 -2.44 11.30 -14.53
N TRP A 98 -2.29 10.72 -15.73
CA TRP A 98 -3.40 10.57 -16.68
C TRP A 98 -4.55 9.71 -16.14
N ALA A 99 -4.24 8.63 -15.41
CA ALA A 99 -5.23 7.77 -14.79
C ALA A 99 -5.89 8.38 -13.54
N CYS A 100 -5.39 9.50 -13.03
CA CYS A 100 -5.88 10.09 -11.78
C CYS A 100 -7.24 10.80 -11.99
N PRO A 101 -8.35 10.30 -11.41
CA PRO A 101 -9.67 10.91 -11.61
C PRO A 101 -9.82 12.28 -10.93
N ALA A 102 -8.93 12.61 -10.00
CA ALA A 102 -8.95 13.86 -9.24
C ALA A 102 -7.91 14.89 -9.72
N ASP A 103 -7.09 14.52 -10.72
CA ASP A 103 -5.99 15.34 -11.23
C ASP A 103 -5.09 15.85 -10.08
N ALA A 104 -4.61 14.89 -9.27
CA ALA A 104 -3.87 15.13 -8.04
C ALA A 104 -2.36 14.91 -8.19
N ILE A 105 -1.88 14.42 -9.34
CA ILE A 105 -0.49 14.03 -9.56
C ILE A 105 0.09 14.89 -10.67
N TYR A 106 1.25 15.49 -10.41
CA TYR A 106 2.06 16.17 -11.44
C TYR A 106 3.36 15.38 -11.63
N VAL A 107 3.69 15.08 -12.89
CA VAL A 107 4.89 14.35 -13.24
C VAL A 107 5.58 15.08 -14.39
N GLU A 108 6.87 15.28 -14.26
CA GLU A 108 7.72 15.75 -15.34
C GLU A 108 8.90 14.80 -15.50
N ALA A 109 9.09 14.27 -16.70
CA ALA A 109 10.22 13.40 -16.99
C ALA A 109 11.52 14.17 -17.18
N GLY A 110 12.64 13.52 -16.91
CA GLY A 110 13.97 13.91 -17.37
C GLY A 110 14.63 12.76 -18.11
N ASP A 111 15.63 13.08 -18.91
CA ASP A 111 16.43 12.09 -19.62
C ASP A 111 17.57 11.60 -18.73
N ASN A 112 17.78 10.29 -18.67
CA ASN A 112 18.97 9.71 -18.05
C ASN A 112 20.17 10.00 -18.94
N THR A 113 21.31 10.30 -18.31
CA THR A 113 22.59 10.47 -18.99
C THR A 113 23.60 9.46 -18.45
N THR A 114 24.71 9.29 -19.16
CA THR A 114 25.78 8.37 -18.76
C THR A 114 26.41 8.72 -17.41
N ASP A 115 26.31 9.99 -17.00
CA ASP A 115 26.79 10.51 -15.72
C ASP A 115 25.70 10.65 -14.64
N ALA A 116 24.42 10.60 -15.01
CA ALA A 116 23.29 10.78 -14.10
C ALA A 116 22.10 9.87 -14.46
N GLN A 117 22.27 8.59 -14.19
CA GLN A 117 21.23 7.56 -14.36
C GLN A 117 20.45 7.37 -13.04
N TYR A 118 19.14 7.60 -13.07
CA TYR A 118 18.26 7.54 -11.89
C TYR A 118 17.29 6.35 -11.88
N SER A 119 16.91 5.87 -13.05
CA SER A 119 16.02 4.72 -13.28
C SER A 119 16.61 3.83 -14.37
N PRO A 120 16.11 2.61 -14.61
CA PRO A 120 16.44 1.87 -15.81
C PRO A 120 15.84 2.53 -17.07
N GLY A 121 16.57 2.47 -18.18
CA GLY A 121 16.14 3.02 -19.47
C GLY A 121 16.52 4.48 -19.68
N GLU A 122 15.92 5.12 -20.68
CA GLU A 122 16.30 6.47 -21.14
C GLU A 122 15.71 7.63 -20.31
N ARG A 123 14.67 7.39 -19.49
CA ARG A 123 13.94 8.45 -18.78
C ARG A 123 13.66 8.11 -17.32
N TYR A 124 13.56 9.15 -16.49
CA TYR A 124 13.21 9.07 -15.08
C TYR A 124 12.18 10.14 -14.69
N GLY A 125 11.49 9.96 -13.56
CA GLY A 125 10.61 11.00 -13.01
C GLY A 125 11.43 12.12 -12.37
N ARG A 126 11.71 13.21 -13.10
CA ARG A 126 12.49 14.35 -12.60
C ARG A 126 11.72 15.13 -11.54
N VAL A 127 10.47 15.46 -11.83
CA VAL A 127 9.52 16.03 -10.86
C VAL A 127 8.40 15.03 -10.66
N TYR A 128 8.04 14.78 -9.41
CA TYR A 128 6.90 13.96 -9.06
C TYR A 128 6.23 14.57 -7.84
N GLN A 129 4.96 14.93 -7.97
CA GLN A 129 4.20 15.53 -6.87
C GLN A 129 2.84 14.87 -6.74
N ILE A 130 2.38 14.68 -5.50
CA ILE A 130 1.01 14.26 -5.19
C ILE A 130 0.40 15.27 -4.22
N ASN A 131 -0.71 15.88 -4.64
CA ASN A 131 -1.51 16.74 -3.79
C ASN A 131 -2.52 15.91 -2.98
N TYR A 132 -2.23 15.70 -1.70
CA TYR A 132 -3.10 14.93 -0.79
C TYR A 132 -4.41 15.63 -0.43
N LEU A 133 -4.56 16.93 -0.72
CA LEU A 133 -5.84 17.63 -0.60
C LEU A 133 -6.78 17.37 -1.80
N ARG A 134 -6.27 16.80 -2.90
CA ARG A 134 -7.05 16.40 -4.08
C ARG A 134 -7.19 14.89 -4.20
N CYS A 135 -6.19 14.13 -3.76
CA CYS A 135 -6.18 12.68 -3.86
C CYS A 135 -7.38 12.05 -3.15
N ILE A 136 -8.09 11.14 -3.85
CA ILE A 136 -9.24 10.40 -3.32
C ILE A 136 -8.90 8.93 -2.97
N PHE A 137 -7.61 8.58 -2.95
CA PHE A 137 -7.10 7.24 -2.57
C PHE A 137 -7.75 6.06 -3.32
N CYS A 138 -8.08 6.26 -4.61
CA CYS A 138 -8.74 5.25 -5.43
C CYS A 138 -7.83 4.08 -5.86
N GLY A 139 -6.52 4.29 -5.97
CA GLY A 139 -5.54 3.29 -6.39
C GLY A 139 -5.36 3.11 -7.91
N LEU A 140 -6.08 3.86 -8.76
CA LEU A 140 -5.97 3.76 -10.23
C LEU A 140 -4.57 4.08 -10.75
N CYS A 141 -3.86 5.00 -10.08
CA CYS A 141 -2.47 5.35 -10.41
C CYS A 141 -1.50 4.17 -10.27
N ILE A 142 -1.80 3.20 -9.41
CA ILE A 142 -0.97 2.01 -9.18
C ILE A 142 -1.25 0.96 -10.25
N GLU A 143 -2.52 0.74 -10.57
CA GLU A 143 -2.92 -0.18 -11.63
C GLU A 143 -2.40 0.29 -13.00
N ALA A 144 -2.40 1.60 -13.24
CA ALA A 144 -1.87 2.19 -14.45
C ALA A 144 -0.34 2.20 -14.55
N CYS A 145 0.39 1.94 -13.44
CA CYS A 145 1.85 2.07 -13.42
C CYS A 145 2.52 0.83 -14.07
N PRO A 146 3.18 0.96 -15.24
CA PRO A 146 3.72 -0.19 -15.96
C PRO A 146 4.92 -0.82 -15.26
N THR A 147 5.74 -0.02 -14.58
CA THR A 147 6.94 -0.48 -13.86
C THR A 147 6.67 -0.82 -12.39
N ARG A 148 5.41 -0.70 -11.94
CA ARG A 148 5.01 -0.84 -10.52
C ARG A 148 5.86 0.01 -9.57
N ALA A 149 6.22 1.21 -10.02
CA ALA A 149 7.00 2.16 -9.23
C ALA A 149 6.21 2.73 -8.06
N LEU A 150 4.94 3.05 -8.28
CA LEU A 150 4.07 3.62 -7.26
C LEU A 150 3.32 2.49 -6.54
N THR A 151 3.31 2.53 -5.21
CA THR A 151 2.50 1.65 -4.36
C THR A 151 1.82 2.45 -3.26
N MET A 152 0.75 1.89 -2.67
CA MET A 152 0.11 2.45 -1.48
C MET A 152 0.57 1.65 -0.27
N THR A 153 0.95 2.36 0.77
CA THR A 153 1.37 1.81 2.05
C THR A 153 0.19 1.74 3.01
N ASN A 154 0.45 1.22 4.20
CA ASN A 154 -0.50 1.15 5.29
C ASN A 154 -0.49 2.39 6.19
N GLU A 155 0.30 3.41 5.85
CA GLU A 155 0.43 4.67 6.58
C GLU A 155 -0.77 5.59 6.32
N TYR A 156 -1.39 6.10 7.38
CA TYR A 156 -2.60 6.93 7.32
C TYR A 156 -2.46 8.26 8.08
N GLU A 157 -1.37 8.48 8.83
CA GLU A 157 -1.14 9.68 9.63
C GLU A 157 -0.51 10.80 8.80
N LEU A 158 -1.23 11.27 7.77
CA LEU A 158 -0.72 12.24 6.78
C LEU A 158 -1.03 13.70 7.07
N THR A 159 -1.48 14.01 8.29
CA THR A 159 -1.94 15.37 8.61
C THR A 159 -0.74 16.33 8.73
N GLY A 160 -0.82 17.47 8.04
CA GLY A 160 0.16 18.54 8.08
C GLY A 160 -0.48 19.89 8.46
N PRO A 161 0.32 20.86 8.94
CA PRO A 161 -0.19 22.14 9.42
C PRO A 161 -0.55 23.12 8.29
N THR A 162 -0.02 22.94 7.08
CA THR A 162 -0.20 23.85 5.94
C THR A 162 -0.71 23.11 4.71
N ARG A 163 -1.31 23.86 3.78
CA ARG A 163 -1.81 23.27 2.52
C ARG A 163 -0.67 22.85 1.61
N GLU A 164 0.38 23.67 1.58
CA GLU A 164 1.59 23.46 0.78
C GLU A 164 2.33 22.21 1.26
N GLY A 165 2.39 21.98 2.57
CA GLY A 165 2.99 20.76 3.14
C GLY A 165 2.23 19.47 2.85
N LEU A 166 1.03 19.54 2.27
CA LEU A 166 0.25 18.39 1.81
C LEU A 166 0.39 18.13 0.30
N ILE A 167 1.27 18.88 -0.37
CA ILE A 167 1.75 18.57 -1.71
C ILE A 167 3.10 17.87 -1.53
N PHE A 168 3.07 16.54 -1.55
CA PHE A 168 4.28 15.77 -1.35
C PHE A 168 5.08 15.74 -2.64
N GLU A 169 6.37 16.00 -2.53
CA GLU A 169 7.29 15.95 -3.65
C GLU A 169 7.97 14.58 -3.72
N LYS A 170 8.80 14.40 -4.75
CA LYS A 170 9.44 13.11 -5.08
C LYS A 170 10.21 12.56 -3.87
N GLN A 171 10.98 13.39 -3.18
CA GLN A 171 11.76 13.02 -2.00
C GLN A 171 10.90 12.54 -0.82
N ASP A 172 9.68 13.06 -0.68
CA ASP A 172 8.76 12.65 0.40
C ASP A 172 8.10 11.31 0.10
N LEU A 173 8.00 10.96 -1.19
CA LEU A 173 7.37 9.75 -1.69
C LEU A 173 8.36 8.60 -1.86
N LEU A 174 9.64 8.88 -2.07
CA LEU A 174 10.65 7.85 -2.30
C LEU A 174 10.76 6.89 -1.12
N ALA A 175 10.82 5.60 -1.44
CA ALA A 175 11.09 4.55 -0.49
C ALA A 175 12.46 4.79 0.17
N PRO A 176 12.58 4.53 1.48
CA PRO A 176 13.85 4.62 2.16
C PRO A 176 14.86 3.64 1.55
N MET A 177 16.14 4.01 1.60
CA MET A 177 17.23 3.11 1.20
C MET A 177 17.31 1.94 2.18
N LEU A 178 17.21 0.72 1.67
CA LEU A 178 17.42 -0.49 2.48
C LEU A 178 18.91 -0.78 2.60
N GLU A 179 19.27 -1.57 3.61
CA GLU A 179 20.65 -2.06 3.76
C GLU A 179 21.08 -2.84 2.51
N GLY A 180 22.30 -2.57 2.03
CA GLY A 180 22.83 -3.17 0.82
C GLY A 180 22.58 -2.39 -0.47
N MET A 181 21.60 -1.48 -0.53
CA MET A 181 21.33 -0.64 -1.71
C MET A 181 22.36 0.49 -1.90
N LEU A 182 22.48 1.01 -3.11
CA LEU A 182 23.33 2.13 -3.47
C LEU A 182 22.48 3.31 -3.99
N ALA A 183 22.68 4.51 -3.47
CA ALA A 183 21.84 5.64 -3.88
C ALA A 183 22.12 6.04 -5.33
N ALA A 184 21.07 6.17 -6.14
CA ALA A 184 21.13 6.82 -7.44
C ALA A 184 21.62 8.28 -7.30
N PRO A 185 22.36 8.83 -8.28
CA PRO A 185 22.63 8.25 -9.59
C PRO A 185 23.81 7.27 -9.60
N HIS A 186 23.71 6.24 -10.42
CA HIS A 186 24.78 5.31 -10.81
C HIS A 186 24.38 4.57 -12.09
N PRO A 187 25.30 4.09 -12.94
CA PRO A 187 24.94 3.38 -14.17
C PRO A 187 24.14 2.11 -13.87
N MET A 188 23.41 1.62 -14.87
CA MET A 188 22.79 0.29 -14.82
C MET A 188 23.86 -0.81 -14.70
N VAL A 189 23.45 -2.00 -14.27
CA VAL A 189 24.34 -3.17 -14.23
C VAL A 189 24.84 -3.49 -15.64
N GLU A 190 26.14 -3.70 -15.78
CA GLU A 190 26.75 -4.00 -17.08
C GLU A 190 26.15 -5.27 -17.70
N GLY A 191 25.81 -5.20 -18.98
CA GLY A 191 25.23 -6.33 -19.72
C GLY A 191 23.74 -6.57 -19.47
N THR A 192 23.07 -5.71 -18.71
CA THR A 192 21.60 -5.75 -18.53
C THR A 192 20.89 -4.70 -19.37
N ASP A 193 19.62 -4.95 -19.68
CA ASP A 193 18.70 -3.98 -20.27
C ASP A 193 17.61 -3.56 -19.27
N ASP A 194 16.71 -2.65 -19.68
CA ASP A 194 15.60 -2.19 -18.85
C ASP A 194 14.58 -3.30 -18.53
N ASP A 195 14.40 -4.26 -19.44
CA ASP A 195 13.53 -5.42 -19.24
C ASP A 195 14.01 -6.35 -18.13
N ASP A 196 15.32 -6.55 -17.96
CA ASP A 196 15.90 -7.33 -16.86
C ASP A 196 15.57 -6.70 -15.50
N TYR A 197 15.59 -5.36 -15.43
CA TYR A 197 15.13 -4.63 -14.25
C TYR A 197 13.63 -4.81 -14.04
N TYR A 198 12.80 -4.72 -15.09
CA TYR A 198 11.34 -4.91 -14.99
C TYR A 198 10.96 -6.31 -14.52
N ARG A 199 11.77 -7.32 -14.87
CA ARG A 199 11.65 -8.71 -14.37
C ARG A 199 12.22 -8.91 -12.96
N ASN A 200 12.87 -7.90 -12.37
CA ASN A 200 13.58 -7.93 -11.08
C ASN A 200 14.73 -8.93 -11.05
N GLU A 201 15.48 -9.06 -12.15
CA GLU A 201 16.65 -9.95 -12.24
C GLU A 201 17.90 -9.32 -11.60
N VAL A 202 17.95 -7.98 -11.55
CA VAL A 202 18.95 -7.24 -10.78
C VAL A 202 18.60 -7.28 -9.29
N THR A 203 19.45 -7.96 -8.51
CA THR A 203 19.21 -8.28 -7.09
C THR A 203 20.02 -7.42 -6.11
N GLY A 204 20.84 -6.51 -6.60
CA GLY A 204 21.66 -5.62 -5.79
C GLY A 204 22.70 -4.89 -6.63
N PRO A 205 23.46 -3.94 -6.04
CA PRO A 205 24.47 -3.20 -6.77
C PRO A 205 25.70 -4.08 -7.09
N THR A 206 26.47 -3.74 -8.11
CA THR A 206 27.71 -4.41 -8.50
C THR A 206 28.96 -3.69 -7.99
N ARG A 207 30.12 -4.37 -8.03
CA ARG A 207 31.40 -3.73 -7.65
C ARG A 207 31.67 -2.49 -8.49
N ASP A 208 31.43 -2.58 -9.80
CA ASP A 208 31.67 -1.47 -10.73
C ASP A 208 30.77 -0.27 -10.42
N GLN A 209 29.51 -0.49 -10.04
CA GLN A 209 28.62 0.58 -9.59
C GLN A 209 29.11 1.23 -8.29
N LEU A 210 29.58 0.44 -7.32
CA LEU A 210 30.15 0.99 -6.09
C LEU A 210 31.41 1.81 -6.37
N ASP A 211 32.30 1.31 -7.22
CA ASP A 211 33.54 1.99 -7.59
C ASP A 211 33.22 3.30 -8.32
N TRP A 212 32.27 3.27 -9.26
CA TRP A 212 31.78 4.46 -9.96
C TRP A 212 31.25 5.53 -8.99
N VAL A 213 30.47 5.13 -7.97
CA VAL A 213 29.95 6.06 -6.96
C VAL A 213 31.07 6.57 -6.04
N ARG A 214 32.02 5.73 -5.63
CA ARG A 214 33.16 6.17 -4.80
C ARG A 214 34.02 7.22 -5.50
N GLU A 215 34.26 7.06 -6.80
CA GLU A 215 35.06 8.00 -7.58
C GLU A 215 34.38 9.37 -7.72
N ARG A 216 33.06 9.40 -7.94
CA ARG A 216 32.31 10.65 -8.20
C ARG A 216 31.72 11.29 -6.95
N ARG A 217 31.35 10.47 -5.97
CA ARG A 217 30.64 10.87 -4.74
C ARG A 217 31.23 10.12 -3.54
N PRO A 218 32.50 10.38 -3.16
CA PRO A 218 33.20 9.67 -2.07
C PRO A 218 32.55 9.83 -0.69
N HIS A 219 31.69 10.84 -0.51
CA HIS A 219 30.96 11.10 0.73
C HIS A 219 29.50 10.65 0.68
N ASP A 220 29.10 9.83 -0.30
CA ASP A 220 27.74 9.28 -0.33
C ASP A 220 27.50 8.37 0.89
N PRO A 221 26.43 8.61 1.68
CA PRO A 221 26.18 7.87 2.93
C PRO A 221 25.93 6.38 2.69
N THR A 222 25.39 6.01 1.52
CA THR A 222 25.07 4.61 1.18
C THR A 222 26.31 3.77 0.90
N LEU A 223 27.48 4.37 0.62
CA LEU A 223 28.72 3.62 0.42
C LEU A 223 29.15 2.78 1.63
N SER A 224 28.75 3.19 2.84
CA SER A 224 29.08 2.47 4.08
C SER A 224 28.23 1.21 4.27
N THR A 225 26.98 1.23 3.80
CA THR A 225 25.98 0.17 3.97
C THR A 225 25.75 -0.66 2.71
N ALA A 226 26.16 -0.17 1.53
CA ALA A 226 26.03 -0.88 0.27
C ALA A 226 26.78 -2.21 0.29
N ARG A 227 26.19 -3.24 -0.33
CA ARG A 227 26.73 -4.60 -0.42
C ARG A 227 26.45 -5.14 -1.81
N THR A 228 27.45 -5.75 -2.43
CA THR A 228 27.28 -6.26 -3.79
C THR A 228 26.37 -7.48 -3.82
N ALA A 229 25.58 -7.62 -4.89
CA ALA A 229 24.79 -8.83 -5.13
C ALA A 229 25.69 -10.08 -5.01
N GLY A 230 25.30 -11.04 -4.16
CA GLY A 230 26.09 -12.25 -3.84
C GLY A 230 26.80 -12.25 -2.47
N MET A 231 27.04 -11.09 -1.83
CA MET A 231 27.61 -11.04 -0.47
C MET A 231 26.55 -11.01 0.65
N ALA A 232 25.29 -10.71 0.32
CA ALA A 232 24.20 -10.52 1.29
C ALA A 232 23.70 -11.82 1.96
N GLN A 233 24.18 -13.01 1.54
CA GLN A 233 23.74 -14.30 2.10
C GLN A 233 24.67 -14.91 3.15
N GLU A 234 25.78 -14.27 3.52
CA GLU A 234 26.72 -14.81 4.53
C GLU A 234 26.45 -14.35 5.97
N GLY A 235 25.47 -13.46 6.20
CA GLY A 235 25.24 -12.81 7.50
C GLY A 235 24.00 -13.22 8.29
N ALA A 236 23.15 -14.10 7.76
CA ALA A 236 21.92 -14.53 8.44
C ALA A 236 22.05 -15.99 8.90
N LYS A 237 22.71 -16.19 10.04
CA LYS A 237 22.66 -17.43 10.81
C LYS A 237 22.55 -17.14 12.30
#